data_AF-A0A930UXY8-F1
#
_entry.id   AF-A0A930UXY8-F1
#
_cell.length_a   1.000
_cell.length_b   1.000
_cell.length_c   1.000
_cell.angle_alpha   90.00
_cell.angle_beta   90.00
_cell.angle_gamma   90.00
#
_symmetry.space_group_name_H-M   'P 1'
#
loop_
_entity.id
_entity.type
_entity.pdbx_description
1 polymer ?
#
loop_
_entity_poly.entity_id
_entity_poly.type
_entity_poly.pdbx_seq_one_letter_code
_entity_poly.pdbx_strand_id
1 'polypeptide(L)'
;MHVTDAAGPARVASRVARGVAATLTLGVAGLGTAVLLAGPAAADVPSGWSDPSAVHPLHVLLVLIGIPALVAVVLVALVYGPPLARGERVAPGAPPVENQWLGGPRGAAGELGSSSDDADTSTTGGGSGGW
;
A
#
# COMPACT_ATOMS: atom_id res chain seq x y z
N MET A 1 23.12 -40.12 14.97
CA MET A 1 22.74 -39.35 13.76
C MET A 1 21.84 -38.21 14.24
N HIS A 2 22.42 -37.02 14.39
CA HIS A 2 21.75 -35.84 14.98
C HIS A 2 20.87 -35.16 13.93
N VAL A 3 19.56 -35.05 14.19
CA VAL A 3 18.66 -34.18 13.43
C VAL A 3 18.63 -32.84 14.14
N THR A 4 19.30 -31.84 13.56
CA THR A 4 19.11 -30.43 13.93
C THR A 4 17.93 -29.86 13.14
N ASP A 5 16.87 -29.51 13.86
CA ASP A 5 15.67 -28.85 13.38
C ASP A 5 16.03 -27.40 12.96
N ALA A 6 16.12 -27.15 11.65
CA ALA A 6 16.35 -25.83 11.09
C ALA A 6 15.06 -25.02 11.15
N ALA A 7 14.74 -24.52 12.33
CA ALA A 7 13.56 -23.69 12.53
C ALA A 7 13.80 -22.29 11.93
N GLY A 8 13.41 -22.18 10.66
CA GLY A 8 13.79 -21.14 9.73
C GLY A 8 13.29 -19.71 10.01
N PRO A 9 13.75 -18.75 9.18
CA PRO A 9 13.72 -17.29 9.39
C PRO A 9 12.33 -16.63 9.52
N ALA A 10 11.25 -17.40 9.35
CA ALA A 10 9.87 -16.91 9.34
C ALA A 10 9.41 -16.28 10.68
N ARG A 11 10.04 -16.65 11.81
CA ARG A 11 9.68 -16.10 13.13
C ARG A 11 10.20 -14.69 13.38
N VAL A 12 11.21 -14.25 12.62
CA VAL A 12 11.84 -12.93 12.80
C VAL A 12 11.03 -11.83 12.10
N ALA A 13 10.47 -12.12 10.92
CA ALA A 13 9.69 -11.18 10.13
C ALA A 13 8.42 -10.66 10.85
N SER A 14 7.76 -11.52 11.63
CA SER A 14 6.51 -11.17 12.33
C SER A 14 6.68 -10.28 13.57
N ARG A 15 7.90 -10.17 14.10
CA ARG A 15 8.22 -9.32 15.26
C ARG A 15 8.58 -7.90 14.84
N VAL A 16 9.25 -7.74 13.70
CA VAL A 16 9.61 -6.43 13.14
C VAL A 16 8.37 -5.66 12.69
N ALA A 17 7.44 -6.32 12.00
CA ALA A 17 6.18 -5.69 11.55
C ALA A 17 5.31 -5.20 12.73
N ARG A 18 5.26 -5.95 13.84
CA ARG A 18 4.55 -5.55 15.06
C ARG A 18 5.25 -4.41 15.80
N GLY A 19 6.58 -4.37 15.78
CA GLY A 19 7.37 -3.29 16.39
C GLY A 19 7.15 -1.93 15.71
N VAL A 20 7.13 -1.91 14.37
CA VAL A 20 6.89 -0.70 13.57
C VAL A 20 5.44 -0.19 13.73
N ALA A 21 4.45 -1.09 13.73
CA ALA A 21 3.05 -0.71 13.93
C ALA A 21 2.78 -0.16 15.35
N ALA A 22 3.45 -0.71 16.38
CA ALA A 22 3.33 -0.25 17.75
C ALA A 22 4.01 1.11 18.01
N THR A 23 5.14 1.38 17.34
CA THR A 23 5.82 2.69 17.45
C THR A 23 5.06 3.80 16.73
N LEU A 24 4.45 3.51 15.58
CA LEU A 24 3.58 4.45 14.87
C LEU A 24 2.34 4.83 15.68
N THR A 25 1.68 3.87 16.32
CA THR A 25 0.47 4.15 17.13
C THR A 25 0.78 4.90 18.42
N LEU A 26 1.86 4.54 19.13
CA LEU A 26 2.31 5.29 20.32
C LEU A 26 2.80 6.71 19.97
N GLY A 27 3.49 6.88 18.85
CA GLY A 27 3.95 8.18 18.37
C GLY A 27 2.81 9.13 18.02
N VAL A 28 1.80 8.63 17.30
CA VAL A 28 0.60 9.42 16.94
C VAL A 28 -0.23 9.77 18.19
N ALA A 29 -0.40 8.83 19.11
CA ALA A 29 -1.14 9.08 20.35
C ALA A 29 -0.42 10.08 21.27
N GLY A 30 0.90 9.96 21.42
CA GLY A 30 1.71 10.88 22.20
C GLY A 30 1.70 12.30 21.62
N LEU A 31 1.87 12.43 20.31
CA LEU A 31 1.81 13.72 19.62
C LEU A 31 0.41 14.35 19.72
N GLY A 32 -0.64 13.56 19.50
CA GLY A 32 -2.03 14.03 19.61
C GLY A 32 -2.36 14.52 21.02
N THR A 33 -1.92 13.80 22.06
CA THR A 33 -2.12 14.20 23.45
C THR A 33 -1.34 15.47 23.79
N ALA A 34 -0.09 15.60 23.33
CA ALA A 34 0.71 16.81 23.52
C ALA A 34 0.08 18.03 22.83
N VAL A 35 -0.46 17.87 21.62
CA VAL A 35 -1.16 18.95 20.90
C VAL A 35 -2.47 19.34 21.60
N LEU A 36 -3.22 18.37 22.14
CA LEU A 36 -4.47 18.64 22.88
C LEU A 36 -4.24 19.31 24.23
N LEU A 37 -3.09 19.03 24.87
CA LEU A 37 -2.70 19.63 26.16
C LEU A 37 -1.88 20.92 26.00
N ALA A 38 -1.45 21.24 24.78
CA ALA A 38 -0.74 22.49 24.52
C ALA A 38 -1.71 23.67 24.67
N GLY A 39 -1.53 24.47 25.73
CA GLY A 39 -2.20 25.75 25.88
C GLY A 39 -1.74 26.75 24.81
N PRO A 40 -2.56 27.79 24.51
CA PRO A 40 -2.16 28.83 23.57
C PRO A 40 -0.84 29.46 24.03
N ALA A 41 0.14 29.57 23.12
CA ALA A 41 1.40 30.25 23.36
C ALA A 41 1.15 31.77 23.43
N ALA A 42 0.63 32.23 24.57
CA ALA A 42 0.36 33.63 24.86
C ALA A 42 1.63 34.31 25.38
N ALA A 43 2.63 34.44 24.52
CA ALA A 43 3.80 35.28 24.78
C ALA A 43 3.52 36.69 24.25
N ASP A 44 3.79 37.71 25.06
CA ASP A 44 3.66 39.11 24.64
C ASP A 44 4.65 39.42 23.50
N VAL A 45 4.19 40.24 22.54
CA VAL A 45 5.01 40.65 21.40
C VAL A 45 5.95 41.80 21.82
N PRO A 46 7.28 41.68 21.67
CA PRO A 46 8.21 42.74 22.01
C PRO A 46 8.01 44.00 21.16
N SER A 47 8.34 45.16 21.74
CA SER A 47 8.28 46.44 21.03
C SER A 47 9.16 46.42 19.76
N GLY A 48 8.59 46.79 18.62
CA GLY A 48 9.27 46.86 17.33
C GLY A 48 9.14 45.61 16.45
N TRP A 49 8.42 44.58 16.91
CA TRP A 49 8.11 43.38 16.13
C TRP A 49 6.73 43.50 15.47
N SER A 50 6.54 42.84 14.33
CA SER A 50 5.24 42.72 13.69
C SER A 50 4.33 41.81 14.52
N ASP A 51 3.10 42.26 14.80
CA ASP A 51 2.06 41.49 15.50
C ASP A 51 0.92 41.13 14.52
N PRO A 52 1.09 40.07 13.71
CA PRO A 52 0.06 39.67 12.76
C PRO A 52 -1.13 39.01 13.46
N SER A 53 -2.31 39.17 12.87
CA SER A 53 -3.52 38.50 13.35
C SER A 53 -3.32 36.98 13.43
N ALA A 54 -3.83 36.38 14.50
CA ALA A 54 -3.74 34.94 14.72
C ALA A 54 -4.35 34.16 13.53
N VAL A 55 -3.60 33.19 13.02
CA VAL A 55 -4.08 32.24 12.01
C VAL A 55 -5.05 31.25 12.62
N HIS A 56 -6.14 30.95 11.90
CA HIS A 56 -7.15 30.02 12.37
C HIS A 56 -6.53 28.61 12.54
N PRO A 57 -6.70 27.92 13.69
CA PRO A 57 -6.02 26.66 13.96
C PRO A 57 -6.38 25.55 12.95
N LEU A 58 -7.62 25.52 12.49
CA LEU A 58 -8.06 24.61 11.42
C LEU A 58 -7.27 24.81 10.11
N HIS A 59 -6.89 26.05 9.78
CA HIS A 59 -6.10 26.33 8.59
C HIS A 59 -4.71 25.67 8.71
N VAL A 60 -4.06 25.82 9.87
CA VAL A 60 -2.77 25.19 10.15
C VAL A 60 -2.88 23.66 10.08
N LEU A 61 -3.94 23.08 10.65
CA LEU A 61 -4.17 21.63 10.61
C LEU A 61 -4.38 21.12 9.17
N LEU A 62 -5.17 21.83 8.37
CA LEU A 62 -5.41 21.49 6.97
C LEU A 62 -4.15 21.61 6.11
N VAL A 63 -3.32 22.61 6.36
CA VAL A 63 -2.04 22.75 5.66
C VAL A 63 -1.07 21.64 6.07
N LEU A 64 -0.93 21.40 7.38
CA LEU A 64 0.04 20.45 7.92
C LEU A 64 -0.31 18.98 7.65
N ILE A 65 -1.60 18.61 7.74
CA ILE A 65 -2.06 17.22 7.59
C ILE A 65 -2.84 17.04 6.29
N GLY A 66 -3.71 17.99 5.95
CA GLY A 66 -4.55 17.90 4.76
C GLY A 66 -3.75 17.91 3.46
N ILE A 67 -2.72 18.76 3.31
CA ILE A 67 -1.90 18.76 2.10
C ILE A 67 -1.13 17.43 1.94
N PRO A 68 -0.37 16.92 2.94
CA PRO A 68 0.29 15.63 2.80
C PRO A 68 -0.68 14.47 2.55
N ALA A 69 -1.83 14.45 3.23
CA ALA A 69 -2.86 13.43 3.01
C ALA A 69 -3.43 13.50 1.59
N LEU A 70 -3.71 14.70 1.09
CA LEU A 70 -4.18 14.92 -0.28
C LEU A 70 -3.13 14.43 -1.29
N VAL A 71 -1.85 14.77 -1.09
CA VAL A 71 -0.75 14.29 -1.95
C VAL A 71 -0.70 12.76 -1.93
N ALA A 72 -0.82 12.12 -0.76
CA ALA A 72 -0.85 10.67 -0.66
C ALA A 72 -2.02 10.06 -1.44
N VAL A 73 -3.22 10.65 -1.33
CA VAL A 73 -4.40 10.20 -2.09
C VAL A 73 -4.18 10.35 -3.59
N VAL A 74 -3.63 11.48 -4.04
CA VAL A 74 -3.31 11.70 -5.46
C VAL A 74 -2.28 10.68 -5.96
N LEU A 75 -1.24 10.39 -5.18
CA LEU A 75 -0.25 9.38 -5.54
C LEU A 75 -0.86 7.98 -5.61
N VAL A 76 -1.71 7.60 -4.65
CA VAL A 76 -2.44 6.33 -4.68
C VAL A 76 -3.31 6.25 -5.93
N ALA A 77 -4.06 7.31 -6.24
CA ALA A 77 -4.89 7.36 -7.44
C ALA A 77 -4.05 7.25 -8.73
N LEU A 78 -2.87 7.89 -8.79
CA LEU A 78 -2.00 7.83 -9.96
C LEU A 78 -1.36 6.43 -10.15
N VAL A 79 -0.99 5.77 -9.05
CA VAL A 79 -0.35 4.44 -9.08
C VAL A 79 -1.37 3.33 -9.34
N TYR A 80 -2.50 3.36 -8.64
CA TYR A 80 -3.50 2.29 -8.69
C TYR A 80 -4.62 2.57 -9.71
N GLY A 81 -4.81 3.82 -10.13
CA GLY A 81 -5.86 4.21 -11.08
C GLY A 81 -5.77 3.49 -12.42
N PRO A 82 -4.63 3.56 -13.15
CA PRO A 82 -4.50 2.93 -14.47
C PRO A 82 -4.73 1.40 -14.50
N PRO A 83 -4.17 0.58 -13.58
CA PRO A 83 -4.46 -0.86 -13.56
C PRO A 83 -5.91 -1.16 -13.14
N LEU A 84 -6.48 -0.39 -12.21
CA LEU A 84 -7.90 -0.56 -11.82
C LEU A 84 -8.84 -0.20 -12.98
N ALA A 85 -8.53 0.83 -13.77
CA ALA A 85 -9.29 1.18 -14.96
C ALA A 85 -9.24 0.11 -16.06
N ARG A 86 -8.17 -0.70 -16.10
CA ARG A 86 -8.01 -1.86 -17.01
C ARG A 86 -8.67 -3.13 -16.47
N GLY A 87 -9.18 -3.13 -15.23
CA GLY A 87 -9.74 -4.32 -14.58
C GLY A 87 -8.67 -5.32 -14.10
N GLU A 88 -7.42 -4.88 -13.94
CA GLU A 88 -6.34 -5.74 -13.48
C GLU A 88 -6.41 -5.95 -11.95
N ARG A 89 -6.07 -7.17 -11.50
CA ARG A 89 -6.00 -7.46 -10.07
C ARG A 89 -4.66 -7.00 -9.51
N VAL A 90 -4.66 -5.91 -8.74
CA VAL A 90 -3.45 -5.40 -8.07
C VAL A 90 -3.35 -6.00 -6.67
N ALA A 91 -2.35 -6.86 -6.46
CA ALA A 91 -2.05 -7.45 -5.15
C ALA A 91 -0.59 -7.14 -4.76
N PRO A 92 -0.34 -6.44 -3.63
CA PRO A 92 1.01 -6.16 -3.15
C PRO A 92 1.77 -7.47 -2.84
N GLY A 93 2.95 -7.65 -3.44
CA GLY A 93 3.77 -8.83 -3.23
C GLY A 93 3.25 -10.12 -3.89
N ALA A 94 2.25 -10.02 -4.77
CA ALA A 94 1.98 -11.13 -5.68
C ALA A 94 3.24 -11.41 -6.51
N PRO A 95 3.62 -12.69 -6.69
CA PRO A 95 4.64 -13.04 -7.66
C PRO A 95 4.30 -12.35 -8.98
N PRO A 96 5.29 -11.82 -9.72
CA PRO A 96 5.05 -11.50 -11.12
C PRO A 96 4.32 -12.70 -11.71
N VAL A 97 3.26 -12.50 -12.50
CA VAL A 97 2.70 -13.64 -13.22
C VAL A 97 3.75 -14.02 -14.25
N GLU A 98 4.71 -14.87 -13.87
CA GLU A 98 5.58 -15.52 -14.83
C GLU A 98 4.66 -16.14 -15.86
N ASN A 99 5.03 -16.05 -17.14
CA ASN A 99 4.29 -16.65 -18.23
C ASN A 99 4.29 -18.18 -18.06
N GLN A 100 3.45 -18.68 -17.16
CA GLN A 100 3.14 -20.08 -17.04
C GLN A 100 2.49 -20.46 -18.35
N TRP A 101 3.10 -21.45 -19.00
CA TRP A 101 2.72 -22.03 -20.29
C TRP A 101 1.40 -22.80 -20.15
N LEU A 102 0.38 -22.17 -19.58
CA LEU A 102 -0.97 -22.69 -19.44
C LEU A 102 -1.77 -22.22 -20.66
N GLY A 103 -1.27 -22.59 -21.84
CA GLY A 103 -1.67 -22.13 -23.18
C GLY A 103 -3.08 -21.56 -23.29
N GLY A 104 -3.16 -20.28 -23.66
CA GLY A 104 -4.39 -19.60 -24.04
C GLY A 104 -4.19 -18.07 -24.09
N PRO A 105 -4.75 -17.36 -25.08
CA PRO A 105 -4.76 -15.90 -25.10
C PRO A 105 -5.41 -15.40 -23.81
N ARG A 106 -4.64 -14.70 -22.96
CA ARG A 106 -5.17 -14.07 -21.76
C ARG A 106 -5.87 -12.78 -22.20
N GLY A 107 -7.12 -12.90 -22.66
CA GLY A 107 -8.02 -11.76 -22.68
C GLY A 107 -8.15 -11.21 -21.26
N ALA A 108 -8.32 -9.90 -21.12
CA ALA A 108 -8.64 -9.30 -19.82
C ALA A 108 -9.87 -10.02 -19.21
N ALA A 109 -10.08 -9.96 -17.89
CA ALA A 109 -11.18 -10.67 -17.22
C ALA A 109 -12.61 -10.31 -17.73
N GLY A 110 -12.74 -9.36 -18.67
CA GLY A 110 -13.97 -9.03 -19.40
C GLY A 110 -14.01 -9.44 -20.88
N GLU A 111 -12.98 -10.08 -21.43
CA GLU A 111 -12.87 -10.51 -22.84
C GLU A 111 -13.27 -11.99 -23.05
N LEU A 112 -14.31 -12.45 -22.33
CA LEU A 112 -15.03 -13.65 -22.73
C LEU A 112 -15.95 -13.29 -23.90
N GLY A 113 -15.34 -13.00 -25.05
CA GLY A 113 -16.02 -12.95 -26.34
C GLY A 113 -16.63 -14.32 -26.63
N SER A 114 -17.88 -14.29 -27.07
CA SER A 114 -18.70 -15.44 -27.46
C SER A 114 -17.95 -16.48 -28.28
N SER A 115 -18.24 -17.75 -27.99
CA SER A 115 -17.76 -18.94 -28.70
C SER A 115 -17.93 -18.90 -30.23
N SER A 116 -17.15 -19.77 -30.88
CA SER A 116 -17.21 -20.31 -32.25
C SER A 116 -16.55 -19.49 -33.36
N ASP A 117 -15.33 -19.86 -33.73
CA ASP A 117 -15.10 -20.60 -34.98
C ASP A 117 -13.65 -21.11 -35.10
N ASP A 118 -13.50 -22.19 -35.86
CA ASP A 118 -12.29 -22.86 -36.36
C ASP A 118 -11.56 -23.88 -35.47
N ALA A 119 -11.93 -25.15 -35.72
CA ALA A 119 -11.08 -26.31 -35.53
C ALA A 119 -9.95 -26.34 -36.58
N ASP A 120 -8.74 -26.76 -36.19
CA ASP A 120 -8.05 -27.90 -36.82
C ASP A 120 -6.58 -28.06 -36.37
N THR A 121 -6.18 -29.34 -36.21
CA THR A 121 -4.86 -29.92 -35.89
C THR A 121 -4.50 -30.13 -34.41
N SER A 122 -5.27 -30.98 -33.73
CA SER A 122 -4.91 -31.52 -32.41
C SER A 122 -3.86 -32.65 -32.51
N THR A 123 -2.57 -32.31 -32.43
CA THR A 123 -1.53 -33.27 -32.00
C THR A 123 -1.22 -33.01 -30.53
N THR A 124 -1.79 -33.81 -29.63
CA THR A 124 -1.56 -33.70 -28.18
C THR A 124 -0.50 -34.73 -27.76
N GLY A 125 0.69 -34.25 -27.39
CA GLY A 125 1.81 -35.06 -26.88
C GLY A 125 1.72 -35.32 -25.37
N GLY A 126 2.12 -36.52 -24.95
CA GLY A 126 1.94 -37.05 -23.58
C GLY A 126 2.85 -36.44 -22.50
N GLY A 127 2.41 -36.57 -21.24
CA GLY A 127 3.18 -36.22 -20.05
C GLY A 127 3.31 -37.41 -19.10
N SER A 128 4.51 -37.64 -18.58
CA SER A 128 4.77 -38.56 -17.46
C SER A 128 4.98 -37.77 -16.18
N GLY A 129 4.54 -38.32 -15.05
CA GLY A 129 4.79 -37.81 -13.71
C GLY A 129 5.45 -38.88 -12.84
N GLY A 130 6.52 -38.51 -12.15
CA GLY A 130 7.12 -39.29 -11.07
C GLY A 130 6.88 -38.55 -9.76
N TRP A 131 6.25 -39.24 -8.82
CA TRP A 131 6.05 -38.80 -7.43
C TRP A 131 7.37 -38.76 -6.66
#